data_AF-A0A0M0BR79-F1
#
_entry.id   AF-A0A0M0BR79-F1
#
_cell.length_a   1.000
_cell.length_b   1.000
_cell.length_c   1.000
_cell.angle_alpha   90.00
_cell.angle_beta   90.00
_cell.angle_gamma   90.00
#
_symmetry.space_group_name_H-M   'P 1'
#
loop_
_entity.id
_entity.type
_entity.pdbx_description
1 polymer ?
#
loop_
_entity_poly.entity_id
_entity_poly.type
_entity_poly.pdbx_seq_one_letter_code
_entity_poly.pdbx_strand_id
1 'polypeptide(L)'
;MPRPAKWTEDEVSRLTRLYPSEIGFEEIVDAFPGRTPNAVRLKASRLGLKRPTIPAALLRSSTVLLCSEGNGDSMGYLFRCGECSSWMQLREDDEVKGVVVCGNCGAKCYFIT
;
A
#
# COMPACT_ATOMS: atom_id res chain seq x y z
N MET A 1 -2.61 9.56 34.90
CA MET A 1 -2.93 8.92 33.61
C MET A 1 -2.84 7.41 33.78
N PRO A 2 -3.76 6.60 33.21
CA PRO A 2 -3.68 5.13 33.28
C PRO A 2 -2.36 4.64 32.68
N ARG A 3 -1.74 3.61 33.26
CA ARG A 3 -0.53 2.99 32.68
C ARG A 3 -0.87 2.43 31.30
N PRO A 4 0.01 2.61 30.29
CA PRO A 4 -0.20 1.99 29.00
C PRO A 4 -0.23 0.46 29.17
N ALA A 5 -1.28 -0.18 28.65
CA ALA A 5 -1.40 -1.63 28.66
C ALA A 5 -0.16 -2.26 27.99
N LYS A 6 0.42 -3.30 28.60
CA LYS A 6 1.53 -4.05 28.00
C LYS A 6 1.04 -4.68 26.68
N TRP A 7 1.90 -4.69 25.67
CA TRP A 7 1.61 -5.41 24.42
C TRP A 7 1.74 -6.91 24.66
N THR A 8 0.72 -7.68 24.32
CA THR A 8 0.79 -9.15 24.36
C THR A 8 1.56 -9.69 23.16
N GLU A 9 2.06 -10.91 23.27
CA GLU A 9 2.74 -11.58 22.15
C GLU A 9 1.79 -11.75 20.96
N ASP A 10 0.51 -12.06 21.20
CA ASP A 10 -0.51 -12.13 20.15
C ASP A 10 -0.71 -10.79 19.43
N GLU A 11 -0.76 -9.68 20.16
CA GLU A 11 -0.88 -8.35 19.55
C GLU A 11 0.36 -8.03 18.69
N VAL A 12 1.55 -8.40 19.16
CA VAL A 12 2.81 -8.19 18.42
C VAL A 12 2.86 -9.05 17.15
N SER A 13 2.51 -10.33 17.26
CA SER A 13 2.43 -11.27 16.14
C SER A 13 1.42 -10.79 15.08
N ARG A 14 0.25 -10.32 15.54
CA ARG A 14 -0.74 -9.71 14.65
C ARG A 14 -0.19 -8.45 13.96
N LEU A 15 0.44 -7.56 14.72
CA LEU A 15 0.94 -6.29 14.17
C LEU A 15 2.05 -6.53 13.14
N THR A 16 2.96 -7.46 13.40
CA THR A 16 4.03 -7.82 12.45
C THR A 16 3.50 -8.39 11.13
N ARG A 17 2.35 -9.06 11.15
CA ARG A 17 1.68 -9.55 9.93
C ARG A 17 0.84 -8.50 9.20
N LEU A 18 0.11 -7.67 9.94
CA LEU A 18 -0.84 -6.70 9.37
C LEU A 18 -0.19 -5.38 8.94
N TYR A 19 0.91 -4.98 9.58
CA TYR A 19 1.54 -3.69 9.27
C TYR A 19 2.18 -3.62 7.87
N PRO A 20 2.94 -4.64 7.41
CA PRO A 20 3.53 -4.63 6.07
C PRO A 20 2.57 -5.10 4.97
N SER A 21 1.30 -5.38 5.29
CA SER A 21 0.35 -5.85 4.29
C SER A 21 -0.33 -4.70 3.55
N GLU A 22 -1.00 -5.07 2.47
CA GLU A 22 -1.72 -4.20 1.55
C GLU A 22 -3.03 -3.61 2.12
N ILE A 23 -3.30 -3.76 3.43
CA ILE A 23 -4.52 -3.24 4.06
C ILE A 23 -4.33 -1.80 4.55
N GLY A 24 -5.41 -1.03 4.61
CA GLY A 24 -5.40 0.37 5.06
C GLY A 24 -4.95 0.51 6.52
N PHE A 25 -4.41 1.68 6.89
CA PHE A 25 -3.99 1.92 8.29
C PHE A 25 -5.18 1.86 9.25
N GLU A 26 -6.34 2.36 8.82
CA GLU A 26 -7.57 2.34 9.60
C GLU A 26 -7.99 0.90 9.92
N GLU A 27 -7.97 0.02 8.93
CA GLU A 27 -8.26 -1.42 9.10
C GLU A 27 -7.27 -2.10 10.05
N ILE A 28 -5.99 -1.71 10.03
CA ILE A 28 -5.01 -2.20 11.01
C ILE A 28 -5.43 -1.77 12.41
N VAL A 29 -5.77 -0.49 12.61
CA VAL A 29 -6.17 0.04 13.92
C VAL A 29 -7.43 -0.65 14.43
N ASP A 30 -8.41 -0.91 13.57
CA ASP A 30 -9.65 -1.61 13.91
C ASP A 30 -9.38 -3.05 14.41
N ALA A 31 -8.29 -3.68 13.97
CA ALA A 31 -7.86 -4.99 14.45
C ALA A 31 -7.28 -5.00 15.88
N PHE A 32 -7.08 -3.84 16.51
CA PHE A 32 -6.55 -3.66 17.87
C PHE A 32 -7.50 -2.86 18.77
N PRO A 33 -8.64 -3.45 19.19
CA PRO A 33 -9.57 -2.78 20.10
C PRO A 33 -8.87 -2.43 21.42
N GLY A 34 -8.94 -1.16 21.82
CA GLY A 34 -8.28 -0.65 23.02
C GLY A 34 -6.87 -0.07 22.81
N ARG A 35 -6.34 -0.08 21.58
CA ARG A 35 -5.13 0.64 21.21
C ARG A 35 -5.47 1.90 20.43
N THR A 36 -4.84 3.00 20.77
CA THR A 36 -4.97 4.22 19.95
C THR A 36 -4.14 4.08 18.67
N PRO A 37 -4.53 4.77 17.58
CA PRO A 37 -3.74 4.79 16.34
C PRO A 37 -2.27 5.14 16.56
N ASN A 38 -2.00 6.07 17.50
CA ASN A 38 -0.65 6.47 17.84
C ASN A 38 0.14 5.36 18.56
N ALA A 39 -0.51 4.59 19.45
CA ALA A 39 0.13 3.46 20.10
C ALA A 39 0.53 2.36 19.10
N VAL A 40 -0.30 2.11 18.09
CA VAL A 40 -0.02 1.16 16.99
C VAL A 40 1.18 1.64 16.17
N ARG A 41 1.20 2.90 15.73
CA ARG A 41 2.35 3.50 15.01
C ARG A 41 3.66 3.40 15.80
N LEU A 42 3.63 3.80 17.07
CA LEU A 42 4.81 3.79 17.92
C LEU A 42 5.34 2.37 18.13
N LYS A 43 4.44 1.39 18.31
CA LYS A 43 4.85 -0.01 18.46
C LYS A 43 5.44 -0.55 17.15
N ALA A 44 4.81 -0.29 16.01
CA ALA A 44 5.31 -0.73 14.72
C ALA A 44 6.70 -0.15 14.40
N SER A 45 6.90 1.14 14.68
CA SER A 45 8.20 1.79 14.56
C SER A 45 9.27 1.15 15.44
N ARG A 46 8.93 0.84 16.71
CA ARG A 46 9.85 0.12 17.62
C ARG A 46 10.17 -1.31 17.18
N LEU A 47 9.29 -1.93 16.40
CA LEU A 47 9.50 -3.24 15.79
C LEU A 47 10.22 -3.16 14.44
N GLY A 48 10.54 -1.96 13.95
CA GLY A 48 11.18 -1.76 12.64
C GLY A 48 10.27 -2.08 11.44
N LEU A 49 8.96 -2.16 11.65
CA LEU A 49 8.01 -2.48 10.59
C LEU A 49 7.84 -1.26 9.68
N LYS A 50 8.00 -1.48 8.37
CA LYS A 50 7.74 -0.49 7.34
C LYS A 50 6.44 -0.81 6.62
N ARG A 51 5.70 0.22 6.23
CA ARG A 51 4.56 0.05 5.33
C ARG A 51 5.02 0.29 3.90
N PRO A 52 4.50 -0.45 2.92
CA PRO A 52 4.66 -0.07 1.52
C PRO A 52 4.09 1.34 1.35
N THR A 53 4.83 2.24 0.72
CA THR A 53 4.41 3.62 0.39
C THR A 53 3.43 3.64 -0.78
N ILE A 54 2.67 2.56 -0.96
CA ILE A 54 1.67 2.44 -1.98
C ILE A 54 0.44 3.20 -1.47
N PRO A 55 -0.02 4.25 -2.18
CA PRO A 55 -1.25 4.93 -1.81
C PRO A 55 -2.40 3.93 -1.63
N ALA A 56 -3.20 4.10 -0.57
CA ALA A 56 -4.28 3.17 -0.24
C ALA A 56 -5.33 3.02 -1.35
N ALA A 57 -5.36 3.93 -2.33
CA ALA A 57 -6.19 3.85 -3.52
C ALA A 57 -5.72 2.74 -4.50
N LEU A 58 -4.42 2.42 -4.54
CA LEU A 58 -3.87 1.41 -5.44
C LEU A 58 -4.08 -0.02 -4.91
N LEU A 59 -4.17 -0.19 -3.58
CA LEU A 59 -4.33 -1.49 -2.90
C LEU A 59 -5.67 -2.19 -3.18
N ARG A 60 -6.68 -1.44 -3.65
CA ARG A 60 -8.02 -1.94 -4.02
C ARG A 60 -8.35 -1.77 -5.50
N SER A 61 -7.42 -1.26 -6.30
CA SER A 61 -7.66 -1.00 -7.71
C SER A 61 -7.35 -2.24 -8.54
N SER A 62 -8.37 -2.81 -9.20
CA SER A 62 -8.21 -3.89 -10.19
C SER A 62 -7.40 -3.48 -11.43
N THR A 63 -6.96 -2.23 -11.46
CA THR A 63 -6.31 -1.57 -12.59
C THR A 63 -4.81 -1.39 -12.36
N VAL A 64 -4.29 -1.57 -11.14
CA VAL A 64 -2.86 -1.35 -10.82
C VAL A 64 -2.28 -2.55 -10.07
N LEU A 65 -1.20 -3.12 -10.61
CA LEU A 65 -0.40 -4.15 -9.96
C LEU A 65 0.99 -3.59 -9.65
N LEU A 66 1.50 -3.92 -8.48
CA LEU A 66 2.88 -3.69 -8.12
C LEU A 66 3.75 -4.81 -8.70
N CYS A 67 4.79 -4.48 -9.45
CA CYS A 67 5.76 -5.45 -9.92
C CYS A 67 7.11 -5.18 -9.27
N SER A 68 7.61 -6.19 -8.55
CA SER A 68 9.01 -6.27 -8.19
C SER A 68 9.77 -6.84 -9.38
N GLU A 69 10.51 -6.00 -10.08
CA GLU A 69 11.57 -6.52 -10.95
C GLU A 69 12.62 -7.15 -10.02
N GLY A 70 13.05 -8.39 -10.29
CA GLY A 70 13.82 -9.25 -9.39
C GLY A 70 15.20 -8.75 -8.94
N ASN A 71 15.52 -7.47 -9.13
CA ASN A 71 16.70 -6.77 -8.64
C ASN A 71 16.29 -5.63 -7.70
N GLY A 72 15.65 -5.97 -6.58
CA GLY A 72 15.80 -5.32 -5.26
C GLY A 72 15.65 -3.80 -5.03
N ASP A 73 15.56 -2.94 -6.04
CA ASP A 73 15.69 -1.48 -5.83
C ASP A 73 14.82 -0.62 -6.75
N SER A 74 13.89 -1.21 -7.51
CA SER A 74 12.91 -0.45 -8.29
C SER A 74 11.56 -1.17 -8.29
N MET A 75 10.56 -0.53 -7.69
CA MET A 75 9.16 -0.98 -7.77
C MET A 75 8.51 -0.30 -8.97
N GLY A 76 8.10 -1.08 -9.97
CA GLY A 76 7.34 -0.59 -11.11
C GLY A 76 5.85 -0.80 -10.89
N TYR A 77 5.02 0.13 -11.37
CA TYR A 77 3.56 -0.05 -11.38
C TYR A 77 3.12 -0.55 -12.76
N LEU A 78 2.41 -1.68 -12.82
CA LEU A 78 1.70 -2.13 -14.02
C LEU A 78 0.25 -1.66 -13.98
N PHE A 79 -0.16 -0.91 -14.99
CA PHE A 79 -1.52 -0.46 -15.20
C PHE A 79 -2.22 -1.30 -16.28
N ARG A 80 -3.44 -1.76 -16.01
CA ARG A 80 -4.29 -2.45 -16.99
C ARG A 80 -5.19 -1.46 -17.71
N CYS A 81 -5.08 -1.39 -19.04
CA CYS A 81 -5.98 -0.59 -19.85
C CYS A 81 -7.43 -1.09 -19.70
N GLY A 82 -8.37 -0.20 -19.35
CA GLY A 82 -9.79 -0.52 -19.24
C GLY A 82 -10.46 -0.90 -20.57
N GLU A 83 -9.89 -0.44 -21.69
CA GLU A 83 -10.49 -0.64 -23.02
C GLU A 83 -10.03 -1.93 -23.70
N CYS A 84 -8.71 -2.19 -23.69
CA CYS A 84 -8.11 -3.33 -24.39
C CYS A 84 -7.51 -4.38 -23.46
N SER A 85 -7.63 -4.20 -22.13
CA SER A 85 -7.07 -5.11 -21.12
C SER A 85 -5.56 -5.34 -21.18
N SER A 86 -4.82 -4.56 -21.96
CA SER A 86 -3.36 -4.68 -22.04
C SER A 86 -2.67 -4.09 -20.81
N TRP A 87 -1.62 -4.76 -20.35
CA TRP A 87 -0.80 -4.33 -19.22
C TRP A 87 0.32 -3.40 -19.68
N MET A 88 0.60 -2.34 -18.91
CA MET A 88 1.57 -1.30 -19.25
C MET A 88 2.34 -0.82 -18.03
N GLN A 89 3.63 -0.56 -18.15
CA GLN A 89 4.48 -0.10 -17.05
C GLN A 89 4.44 1.43 -16.93
N LEU A 90 4.12 1.95 -15.75
CA LEU A 90 4.17 3.36 -15.41
C LEU A 90 5.54 3.70 -14.79
N ARG A 91 6.09 4.87 -15.14
CA ARG A 91 7.32 5.42 -14.58
C ARG A 91 6.98 6.44 -13.48
N GLU A 92 7.78 6.52 -12.42
CA GLU A 92 7.49 7.27 -11.18
C GLU A 92 7.61 8.80 -11.27
N ASP A 93 8.13 9.36 -12.37
CA ASP A 93 8.56 10.76 -12.45
C ASP A 93 7.47 11.81 -12.75
N ASP A 94 6.21 11.62 -12.34
CA ASP A 94 5.19 12.66 -12.52
C ASP A 94 4.34 12.85 -11.26
N GLU A 95 4.60 13.95 -10.55
CA GLU A 95 3.74 14.48 -9.51
C GLU A 95 2.31 14.68 -10.06
N VAL A 96 1.41 13.82 -9.58
CA VAL A 96 0.00 14.11 -9.29
C VAL A 96 -0.89 14.37 -10.52
N LYS A 97 -1.57 13.30 -10.98
CA LYS A 97 -2.62 13.19 -12.03
C LYS A 97 -2.11 12.91 -13.45
N GLY A 98 -1.46 11.77 -13.65
CA GLY A 98 -0.96 11.32 -14.95
C GLY A 98 -2.01 10.58 -15.78
N VAL A 99 -2.42 11.15 -16.92
CA VAL A 99 -3.13 10.42 -17.97
C VAL A 99 -2.12 9.50 -18.67
N VAL A 100 -2.36 8.19 -18.70
CA VAL A 100 -1.52 7.24 -19.45
C VAL A 100 -2.17 6.91 -20.79
N VAL A 101 -1.43 7.06 -21.88
CA VAL A 101 -1.90 6.64 -23.21
C VAL A 101 -1.56 5.17 -23.41
N CYS A 102 -2.54 4.38 -23.81
CA CYS A 102 -2.32 2.97 -24.04
C CYS A 102 -1.47 2.74 -25.29
N GLY A 103 -0.31 2.09 -25.14
CA GLY A 103 0.55 1.74 -26.28
C GLY A 103 -0.07 0.75 -27.25
N ASN A 104 -1.09 -0.01 -26.83
CA ASN A 104 -1.76 -1.01 -27.66
C ASN A 104 -3.00 -0.47 -28.41
N CYS A 105 -3.86 0.32 -27.75
CA CYS A 105 -5.09 0.84 -28.36
C CYS A 105 -5.17 2.36 -28.48
N GLY A 106 -4.18 3.10 -28.00
CA GLY A 106 -4.15 4.57 -28.03
C GLY A 106 -5.12 5.25 -27.06
N ALA A 107 -5.87 4.50 -26.25
CA ALA A 107 -6.84 5.06 -25.30
C ALA A 107 -6.15 5.89 -24.21
N LYS A 108 -6.74 7.03 -23.84
CA LYS A 108 -6.34 7.84 -22.69
C LYS A 108 -6.95 7.22 -21.44
N CYS A 109 -6.12 6.59 -20.62
CA CYS A 109 -6.54 5.99 -19.36
C CYS A 109 -6.16 6.88 -18.19
N TYR A 110 -7.04 6.93 -17.20
CA TYR A 110 -6.88 7.73 -16.00
C TYR A 110 -6.70 6.77 -14.82
N PHE A 111 -5.66 6.98 -14.04
CA PHE A 111 -5.50 6.32 -12.75
C PHE A 111 -5.51 7.37 -11.66
N ILE A 112 -6.09 7.02 -10.52
CA ILE A 112 -6.09 7.83 -9.31
C ILE A 112 -5.06 7.17 -8.39
N THR A 113 -3.95 7.85 -8.19
CA THR A 113 -2.97 7.54 -7.12
C THR A 113 -3.54 7.93 -5.77
#